data_AF-G0RSS7-F1
#
_entry.id   AF-G0RSS7-F1
#
_cell.length_a   1.000
_cell.length_b   1.000
_cell.length_c   1.000
_cell.angle_alpha   90.00
_cell.angle_beta   90.00
_cell.angle_gamma   90.00
#
_symmetry.space_group_name_H-M   'P 1'
#
loop_
_entity.id
_entity.type
_entity.pdbx_description
1 polymer ?
#
loop_
_entity_poly.entity_id
_entity_poly.type
_entity_poly.pdbx_seq_one_letter_code
_entity_poly.pdbx_strand_id
1 'polypeptide(L)'
;MDLETRVHAEALLLKAARTYGVQVRRDEVQQHLRHDHYGAALAEWATLHLTADNLLTPDELAIYSVLDRNGQVDILANLHDLSEVQSVTEDDIKAAVEELRRSTESITKQSETLRQQQDALSRLVRKRAENEARRRDLDMDRQSKSESERQRVAAEVEAASQSLAFRISDLEEQGAQAGSNLNGTLGEIFRADDKLLANLQKLGWELEQPDPDETSKLDKLREICSRLVKITAQTIRAKLDTTYMETLVEAERSGRVKPSTDDEVKALEAEVESLHSEILSIAQLSVEHQYLEPALTTVSAEGGQNAMRTTNALAYIDQCLDYLLGRLDRIQGRIETHLSHQAAAASLITTAKAEVAVDIPPPAKHTPSVAPVSVFPSSPSKSGTPRKRSNTVGSQHRRRSSDIANEPPLDTLMYALSVPSSVSEETDGRAQVVALSKILNDRWNKCDEIARGAQETFETGALAQLNDTRLAIQLVRDSVLAESSFNEPNLVDPEISGFITVLAAEVEGAKDRLALVEGQRRDRKSEKRDEFVERWG
;
A
#
# COMPACT_ATOMS: atom_id res chain seq x y z
N MET A 1 -17.19 -84.19 -40.15
CA MET A 1 -17.50 -83.86 -41.56
C MET A 1 -18.90 -83.32 -41.61
N ASP A 2 -19.03 -82.03 -41.91
CA ASP A 2 -20.32 -81.35 -41.94
C ASP A 2 -21.24 -81.95 -43.00
N LEU A 3 -22.52 -82.10 -42.68
CA LEU A 3 -23.51 -82.66 -43.61
C LEU A 3 -23.56 -81.87 -44.93
N GLU A 4 -23.26 -80.57 -44.86
CA GLU A 4 -23.24 -79.64 -45.97
C GLU A 4 -22.15 -79.96 -47.00
N THR A 5 -20.94 -80.35 -46.57
CA THR A 5 -19.85 -80.70 -47.50
C THR A 5 -20.14 -82.00 -48.25
N ARG A 6 -20.83 -82.94 -47.60
CA ARG A 6 -21.29 -84.19 -48.23
C ARG A 6 -22.39 -83.97 -49.26
N VAL A 7 -23.37 -83.11 -48.96
CA VAL A 7 -24.45 -82.76 -49.90
C VAL A 7 -23.90 -81.98 -51.09
N HIS A 8 -22.93 -81.09 -50.86
CA HIS A 8 -22.26 -80.35 -51.92
C HIS A 8 -21.44 -81.28 -52.84
N ALA A 9 -20.68 -82.21 -52.25
CA ALA A 9 -19.93 -83.22 -53.00
C ALA A 9 -20.84 -84.15 -53.82
N GLU A 10 -21.99 -84.58 -53.28
CA GLU A 10 -22.99 -85.36 -54.01
C GLU A 10 -23.50 -84.59 -55.24
N ALA A 11 -23.82 -83.31 -55.09
CA ALA A 11 -24.30 -82.48 -56.18
C ALA A 11 -23.24 -82.29 -57.29
N LEU A 12 -21.98 -82.10 -56.91
CA LEU A 12 -20.86 -81.97 -57.87
C LEU A 12 -20.60 -83.27 -58.64
N LEU A 13 -20.59 -84.42 -57.96
CA LEU A 13 -20.42 -85.74 -58.59
C LEU A 13 -21.53 -86.05 -59.60
N LEU A 14 -22.79 -85.76 -59.23
CA LEU A 14 -23.93 -86.00 -60.11
C LEU A 14 -24.03 -85.01 -61.27
N LYS A 15 -23.48 -83.81 -61.12
CA LYS A 15 -23.40 -82.81 -62.19
C LYS A 15 -22.30 -83.19 -63.19
N ALA A 16 -21.11 -83.53 -62.70
CA ALA A 16 -19.98 -83.97 -63.53
C ALA A 16 -20.29 -85.28 -64.29
N ALA A 17 -20.89 -86.27 -63.62
CA ALA A 17 -21.27 -87.52 -64.28
C ALA A 17 -22.26 -87.30 -65.45
N ARG A 18 -23.19 -86.33 -65.30
CA ARG A 18 -24.13 -85.95 -66.36
C ARG A 18 -23.47 -85.21 -67.52
N THR A 19 -22.52 -84.31 -67.26
CA THR A 19 -21.85 -83.54 -68.32
C THR A 19 -20.91 -84.40 -69.16
N TYR A 20 -20.30 -85.43 -68.59
CA TYR A 20 -19.36 -86.32 -69.28
C TYR A 20 -19.97 -87.68 -69.69
N GLY A 21 -21.29 -87.84 -69.63
CA GLY A 21 -22.01 -88.99 -70.20
C GLY A 21 -21.90 -90.30 -69.41
N VAL A 22 -21.52 -90.26 -68.13
CA VAL A 22 -21.41 -91.45 -67.27
C VAL A 22 -22.74 -91.71 -66.57
N GLN A 23 -23.34 -92.88 -66.81
CA GLN A 23 -24.62 -93.27 -66.18
C GLN A 23 -24.40 -93.75 -64.73
N VAL A 24 -24.39 -92.82 -63.78
CA VAL A 24 -24.29 -93.16 -62.35
C VAL A 24 -25.64 -92.97 -61.67
N ARG A 25 -26.11 -93.98 -60.92
CA ARG A 25 -27.35 -93.89 -60.13
C ARG A 25 -27.11 -93.09 -58.86
N ARG A 26 -28.05 -92.21 -58.52
CA ARG A 26 -27.97 -91.35 -57.33
C ARG A 26 -27.79 -92.14 -56.03
N ASP A 27 -28.47 -93.28 -55.92
CA ASP A 27 -28.45 -94.11 -54.73
C ASP A 27 -27.08 -94.75 -54.49
N GLU A 28 -26.34 -95.07 -55.55
CA GLU A 28 -24.99 -95.64 -55.47
C GLU A 28 -23.99 -94.58 -54.98
N VAL A 29 -24.06 -93.35 -55.49
CA VAL A 29 -23.20 -92.22 -55.04
C VAL A 29 -23.46 -91.90 -53.57
N GLN A 30 -24.72 -91.88 -53.14
CA GLN A 30 -25.08 -91.69 -51.73
C GLN A 30 -24.59 -92.84 -50.86
N GLN A 31 -24.65 -94.08 -51.35
CA GLN A 31 -24.12 -95.23 -50.62
C GLN A 31 -22.60 -95.10 -50.46
N HIS A 32 -21.86 -94.77 -51.52
CA HIS A 32 -20.41 -94.59 -51.47
C HIS A 32 -19.95 -93.40 -50.60
N LEU A 33 -20.68 -92.28 -50.60
CA LEU A 33 -20.41 -91.14 -49.70
C LEU A 33 -20.76 -91.43 -48.23
N ARG A 34 -21.61 -92.43 -47.95
CA ARG A 34 -21.97 -92.88 -46.60
C ARG A 34 -21.06 -93.97 -46.04
N HIS A 35 -20.13 -94.52 -46.82
CA HIS A 35 -19.18 -95.51 -46.31
C HIS A 35 -18.15 -94.85 -45.39
N ASP A 36 -17.94 -95.45 -44.22
CA ASP A 36 -17.22 -94.82 -43.10
C ASP A 36 -15.71 -94.60 -43.36
N HIS A 37 -15.10 -95.42 -44.22
CA HIS A 37 -13.65 -95.37 -44.44
C HIS A 37 -13.20 -94.53 -45.64
N TYR A 38 -14.03 -94.36 -46.67
CA TYR A 38 -13.64 -93.61 -47.88
C TYR A 38 -14.61 -92.49 -48.26
N GLY A 39 -15.79 -92.39 -47.61
CA GLY A 39 -16.78 -91.37 -47.94
C GLY A 39 -16.32 -89.94 -47.64
N ALA A 40 -15.51 -89.74 -46.60
CA ALA A 40 -14.93 -88.42 -46.28
C ALA A 40 -13.87 -88.00 -47.31
N ALA A 41 -12.95 -88.92 -47.64
CA ALA A 41 -11.92 -88.68 -48.66
C ALA A 41 -12.52 -88.46 -50.05
N LEU A 42 -13.58 -89.20 -50.40
CA LEU A 42 -14.30 -89.03 -51.66
C LEU A 42 -15.02 -87.67 -51.72
N ALA A 43 -15.59 -87.20 -50.60
CA ALA A 43 -16.24 -85.89 -50.53
C ALA A 43 -15.23 -84.75 -50.68
N GLU A 44 -14.10 -84.81 -49.98
CA GLU A 44 -13.01 -83.82 -50.11
C GLU A 44 -12.43 -83.82 -51.52
N TRP A 45 -12.16 -85.01 -52.08
CA TRP A 45 -11.70 -85.16 -53.46
C TRP A 45 -12.68 -84.55 -54.46
N ALA A 46 -13.98 -84.83 -54.32
CA ALA A 46 -15.01 -84.27 -55.18
C ALA A 46 -15.06 -82.74 -55.10
N THR A 47 -14.94 -82.16 -53.90
CA THR A 47 -14.94 -80.69 -53.74
C THR A 47 -13.69 -80.01 -54.25
N LEU A 48 -12.53 -80.68 -54.24
CA LEU A 48 -11.26 -80.12 -54.72
C LEU A 48 -11.09 -80.26 -56.23
N HIS A 49 -11.52 -81.39 -56.82
CA HIS A 49 -11.21 -81.74 -58.20
C HIS A 49 -12.38 -81.60 -59.18
N LEU A 50 -13.62 -81.43 -58.71
CA LEU A 50 -14.81 -81.23 -59.57
C LEU A 50 -15.29 -79.77 -59.59
N THR A 51 -14.36 -78.82 -59.38
CA THR A 51 -14.57 -77.39 -59.54
C THR A 51 -14.48 -76.97 -61.01
N ALA A 52 -15.08 -75.84 -61.36
CA ALA A 52 -15.17 -75.36 -62.75
C ALA A 52 -13.79 -75.14 -63.40
N ASP A 53 -12.77 -74.84 -62.60
CA ASP A 53 -11.40 -74.60 -63.09
C ASP A 53 -10.63 -75.89 -63.43
N ASN A 54 -11.09 -77.04 -62.91
CA ASN A 54 -10.42 -78.35 -63.03
C ASN A 54 -11.12 -79.29 -64.03
N LEU A 55 -12.27 -78.88 -64.57
CA LEU A 55 -13.10 -79.66 -65.49
C LEU A 55 -13.11 -79.00 -66.86
N LEU A 56 -12.66 -79.72 -67.91
CA LEU A 56 -12.70 -79.20 -69.28
C LEU A 56 -14.15 -78.89 -69.68
N THR A 57 -14.42 -77.65 -70.04
CA THR A 57 -15.73 -77.26 -70.56
C THR A 57 -16.04 -78.03 -71.86
N PRO A 58 -17.32 -78.23 -72.22
CA PRO A 58 -17.68 -79.02 -73.41
C PRO A 58 -17.09 -78.43 -74.70
N ASP A 59 -16.89 -77.11 -74.77
CA ASP A 59 -16.26 -76.43 -75.89
C ASP A 59 -14.73 -76.68 -75.91
N GLU A 60 -14.08 -76.66 -74.75
CA GLU A 60 -12.65 -77.01 -74.62
C GLU A 60 -12.40 -78.49 -74.93
N LEU A 61 -13.29 -79.39 -74.52
CA LEU A 61 -13.22 -80.81 -74.86
C LEU A 61 -13.40 -81.03 -76.37
N ALA A 62 -14.31 -80.28 -77.00
CA ALA A 62 -14.47 -80.30 -78.46
C ALA A 62 -13.18 -79.82 -79.16
N ILE A 63 -12.60 -78.70 -78.70
CA ILE A 63 -11.32 -78.18 -79.22
C ILE A 63 -10.19 -79.19 -79.00
N TYR A 64 -10.08 -79.79 -77.81
CA TYR A 64 -9.08 -80.81 -77.50
C TYR A 64 -9.25 -82.04 -78.40
N SER A 65 -10.47 -82.53 -78.62
CA SER A 65 -10.74 -83.66 -79.51
C SER A 65 -10.44 -83.36 -80.99
N VAL A 66 -10.58 -82.10 -81.41
CA VAL A 66 -10.20 -81.65 -82.76
C VAL A 66 -8.69 -81.53 -82.87
N LEU A 67 -8.00 -81.00 -81.85
CA LEU A 67 -6.55 -80.93 -81.79
C LEU A 67 -5.91 -82.34 -81.75
N ASP A 68 -6.52 -83.29 -81.05
CA ASP A 68 -6.05 -84.67 -80.91
C ASP A 68 -6.20 -85.43 -82.25
N ARG A 69 -7.35 -85.28 -82.93
CA ARG A 69 -7.55 -85.81 -84.29
C ARG A 69 -6.59 -85.20 -85.32
N ASN A 70 -6.14 -83.97 -85.09
CA ASN A 70 -5.20 -83.27 -85.97
C ASN A 70 -3.72 -83.47 -85.57
N GLY A 71 -3.42 -84.26 -84.53
CA GLY A 71 -2.06 -84.52 -84.06
C GLY A 71 -1.31 -83.29 -83.50
N GLN A 72 -2.03 -82.20 -83.21
CA GLN A 72 -1.45 -80.93 -82.73
C GLN A 72 -1.27 -80.90 -81.21
N VAL A 73 -1.89 -81.82 -80.47
CA VAL A 73 -1.67 -81.97 -79.01
C VAL A 73 -0.22 -82.37 -78.72
N ASP A 74 0.33 -83.32 -79.48
CA ASP A 74 1.72 -83.76 -79.31
C ASP A 74 2.73 -82.64 -79.67
N ILE A 75 2.35 -81.74 -80.57
CA ILE A 75 3.17 -80.57 -80.94
C ILE A 75 3.13 -79.52 -79.83
N LEU A 76 1.96 -79.27 -79.23
CA LEU A 76 1.83 -78.32 -78.11
C LEU A 76 2.46 -78.83 -76.81
N ALA A 77 2.39 -80.14 -76.56
CA ALA A 77 3.10 -80.77 -75.45
C ALA A 77 4.62 -80.66 -75.60
N ASN A 78 5.14 -80.70 -76.83
CA ASN A 78 6.57 -80.48 -77.12
C ASN A 78 6.96 -78.98 -77.17
N LEU A 79 6.01 -78.05 -77.32
CA LEU A 79 6.24 -76.60 -77.33
C LEU A 79 6.27 -75.98 -75.93
N HIS A 80 5.76 -76.67 -74.91
CA HIS A 80 6.01 -76.35 -73.51
C HIS A 80 6.95 -77.39 -72.95
N ASP A 81 8.24 -77.18 -73.21
CA ASP A 81 9.29 -77.93 -72.59
C ASP A 81 9.27 -77.64 -71.08
N LEU A 82 8.62 -78.51 -70.31
CA LEU A 82 8.59 -78.45 -68.84
C LEU A 82 9.99 -78.57 -68.22
N SER A 83 11.04 -78.75 -69.04
CA SER A 83 12.43 -78.63 -68.62
C SER A 83 12.91 -77.17 -68.47
N GLU A 84 12.20 -76.18 -69.02
CA GLU A 84 12.49 -74.74 -68.82
C GLU A 84 11.89 -74.19 -67.52
N VAL A 85 10.97 -74.91 -66.88
CA VAL A 85 10.61 -74.65 -65.48
C VAL A 85 11.74 -75.24 -64.63
N GLN A 86 12.68 -74.39 -64.24
CA GLN A 86 13.77 -74.76 -63.34
C GLN A 86 13.19 -75.52 -62.15
N SER A 87 13.45 -76.83 -62.10
CA SER A 87 12.94 -77.68 -61.04
C SER A 87 13.38 -77.08 -59.72
N VAL A 88 12.43 -76.66 -58.88
CA VAL A 88 12.71 -76.14 -57.54
C VAL A 88 13.63 -77.14 -56.86
N THR A 89 14.90 -76.79 -56.72
CA THR A 89 15.87 -77.74 -56.21
C THR A 89 15.61 -77.92 -54.73
N GLU A 90 15.93 -79.09 -54.19
CA GLU A 90 15.79 -79.33 -52.75
C GLU A 90 16.58 -78.30 -51.93
N ASP A 91 17.66 -77.76 -52.51
CA ASP A 91 18.49 -76.71 -51.94
C ASP A 91 17.81 -75.33 -51.96
N ASP A 92 17.01 -75.00 -52.98
CA ASP A 92 16.19 -73.78 -53.00
C ASP A 92 15.08 -73.82 -51.93
N ILE A 93 14.46 -74.98 -51.72
CA ILE A 93 13.47 -75.17 -50.64
C ILE A 93 14.16 -75.02 -49.28
N LYS A 94 15.34 -75.62 -49.10
CA LYS A 94 16.13 -75.47 -47.86
C LYS A 94 16.53 -74.01 -47.63
N ALA A 95 16.98 -73.29 -48.67
CA ALA A 95 17.33 -71.88 -48.59
C ALA A 95 16.12 -71.01 -48.22
N ALA A 96 14.96 -71.23 -48.85
CA ALA A 96 13.72 -70.53 -48.51
C ALA A 96 13.23 -70.83 -47.09
N VAL A 97 13.37 -72.07 -46.62
CA VAL A 97 13.05 -72.45 -45.22
C VAL A 97 14.02 -71.79 -44.24
N GLU A 98 15.31 -71.74 -44.54
CA GLU A 98 16.29 -71.03 -43.72
C GLU A 98 16.05 -69.52 -43.69
N GLU A 99 15.73 -68.90 -44.83
CA GLU A 99 15.38 -67.49 -44.91
C GLU A 99 14.09 -67.18 -44.14
N LEU A 100 13.07 -68.03 -44.26
CA LEU A 100 11.83 -67.93 -43.49
C LEU A 100 12.09 -68.10 -41.99
N ARG A 101 12.98 -69.01 -41.59
CA ARG A 101 13.41 -69.15 -40.18
C ARG A 101 14.13 -67.91 -39.70
N ARG A 102 15.09 -67.37 -40.47
CA ARG A 102 15.79 -66.12 -40.14
C ARG A 102 14.82 -64.94 -40.04
N SER A 103 13.85 -64.84 -40.94
CA SER A 103 12.79 -63.83 -40.91
C SER A 103 11.90 -63.98 -39.69
N THR A 104 11.47 -65.21 -39.39
CA THR A 104 10.65 -65.52 -38.20
C THR A 104 11.40 -65.18 -36.92
N GLU A 105 12.68 -65.52 -36.81
CA GLU A 105 13.53 -65.13 -35.68
C GLU A 105 13.74 -63.61 -35.57
N SER A 106 13.85 -62.91 -36.70
CA SER A 106 13.91 -61.45 -36.71
C SER A 106 12.60 -60.83 -36.23
N ILE A 107 11.46 -61.36 -36.69
CA ILE A 107 10.12 -60.90 -36.30
C ILE A 107 9.85 -61.19 -34.82
N THR A 108 10.28 -62.35 -34.29
CA THR A 108 10.13 -62.65 -32.86
C THR A 108 10.99 -61.74 -32.01
N LYS A 109 12.25 -61.48 -32.40
CA LYS A 109 13.11 -60.49 -31.74
C LYS A 109 12.48 -59.10 -31.77
N GLN A 110 11.97 -58.65 -32.91
CA GLN A 110 11.27 -57.37 -33.03
C GLN A 110 10.02 -57.32 -32.14
N SER A 111 9.21 -58.38 -32.14
CA SER A 111 8.02 -58.48 -31.29
C SER A 111 8.35 -58.46 -29.81
N GLU A 112 9.45 -59.10 -29.41
CA GLU A 112 9.96 -59.06 -28.04
C GLU A 112 10.43 -57.65 -27.66
N THR A 113 11.19 -56.97 -28.53
CA THR A 113 11.59 -55.57 -28.27
C THR A 113 10.39 -54.63 -28.19
N LEU A 114 9.36 -54.81 -29.02
CA LEU A 114 8.13 -54.04 -28.95
C LEU A 114 7.36 -54.29 -27.66
N ARG A 115 7.30 -55.54 -27.19
CA ARG A 115 6.71 -55.86 -25.87
C ARG A 115 7.48 -55.19 -24.74
N GLN A 116 8.81 -55.22 -24.78
CA GLN A 116 9.65 -54.51 -23.80
C GLN A 116 9.43 -52.99 -23.85
N GLN A 117 9.30 -52.41 -25.05
CA GLN A 117 8.97 -50.98 -25.22
C GLN A 117 7.56 -50.65 -24.71
N GLN A 118 6.57 -51.49 -24.99
CA GLN A 118 5.20 -51.33 -24.50
C GLN A 118 5.17 -51.39 -22.96
N ASP A 119 5.89 -52.33 -22.34
CA ASP A 119 6.01 -52.45 -20.89
C ASP A 119 6.75 -51.24 -20.28
N ALA A 120 7.77 -50.71 -20.96
CA ALA A 120 8.45 -49.50 -20.52
C ALA A 120 7.52 -48.27 -20.59
N LEU A 121 6.75 -48.13 -21.67
CA LEU A 121 5.78 -47.05 -21.84
C LEU A 121 4.65 -47.14 -20.82
N SER A 122 4.09 -48.34 -20.57
CA SER A 122 3.04 -48.52 -19.56
C SER A 122 3.52 -48.17 -18.16
N ARG A 123 4.77 -48.51 -17.81
CA ARG A 123 5.42 -48.08 -16.56
C ARG A 123 5.60 -46.57 -16.48
N LEU A 124 5.96 -45.90 -17.57
CA LEU A 124 6.10 -44.45 -17.61
C LEU A 124 4.75 -43.74 -17.47
N VAL A 125 3.70 -44.21 -18.15
CA VAL A 125 2.34 -43.68 -18.02
C VAL A 125 1.85 -43.83 -16.58
N ARG A 126 2.05 -45.00 -15.96
CA ARG A 126 1.69 -45.21 -14.56
C ARG A 126 2.45 -44.27 -13.62
N LYS A 127 3.77 -44.14 -13.78
CA LYS A 127 4.58 -43.19 -12.99
C LYS A 127 4.14 -41.74 -13.19
N ARG A 128 3.72 -41.37 -14.41
CA ARG A 128 3.19 -40.03 -14.71
C ARG A 128 1.88 -39.79 -13.96
N ALA A 129 0.94 -40.74 -14.00
CA ALA A 129 -0.32 -40.65 -13.27
C ALA A 129 -0.10 -40.55 -11.74
N GLU A 130 0.84 -41.34 -11.19
CA GLU A 130 1.24 -41.26 -9.77
C GLU A 130 1.85 -39.89 -9.44
N ASN A 131 2.72 -39.35 -10.30
CA ASN A 131 3.32 -38.03 -10.11
C ASN A 131 2.29 -36.89 -10.23
N GLU A 132 1.35 -36.99 -11.15
CA GLU A 132 0.24 -36.03 -11.28
C GLU A 132 -0.69 -36.07 -10.06
N ALA A 133 -0.95 -37.26 -9.50
CA ALA A 133 -1.68 -37.40 -8.25
C ALA A 133 -0.94 -36.74 -7.08
N ARG A 134 0.36 -37.03 -6.92
CA ARG A 134 1.20 -36.38 -5.89
C ARG A 134 1.25 -34.86 -6.04
N ARG A 135 1.29 -34.34 -7.26
CA ARG A 135 1.24 -32.88 -7.51
C ARG A 135 -0.09 -32.29 -7.07
N ARG A 136 -1.21 -32.93 -7.43
CA ARG A 136 -2.56 -32.51 -6.99
C ARG A 136 -2.68 -32.50 -5.47
N ASP A 137 -2.18 -33.52 -4.79
CA ASP A 137 -2.22 -33.61 -3.33
C ASP A 137 -1.38 -32.48 -2.69
N LEU A 138 -0.17 -32.23 -3.20
CA LEU A 138 0.68 -31.13 -2.73
C LEU A 138 0.07 -29.75 -2.98
N ASP A 139 -0.62 -29.55 -4.11
CA ASP A 139 -1.30 -28.30 -4.44
C ASP A 139 -2.52 -28.08 -3.51
N MET A 140 -3.27 -29.14 -3.18
CA MET A 140 -4.37 -29.08 -2.20
C MET A 140 -3.86 -28.77 -0.78
N ASP A 141 -2.76 -29.39 -0.36
CA ASP A 141 -2.11 -29.11 0.92
C ASP A 141 -1.59 -27.65 0.99
N ARG A 142 -1.08 -27.11 -0.13
CA ARG A 142 -0.65 -25.71 -0.21
C ARG A 142 -1.83 -24.75 -0.17
N GLN A 143 -2.91 -25.05 -0.88
CA GLN A 143 -4.12 -24.22 -0.90
C GLN A 143 -4.76 -24.18 0.49
N SER A 144 -4.95 -25.34 1.14
CA SER A 144 -5.52 -25.39 2.49
C SER A 144 -4.66 -24.65 3.54
N LYS A 145 -3.33 -24.77 3.47
CA LYS A 145 -2.41 -23.97 4.31
C LYS A 145 -2.56 -22.48 4.03
N SER A 146 -2.55 -22.06 2.77
CA SER A 146 -2.74 -20.66 2.41
C SER A 146 -4.11 -20.12 2.86
N GLU A 147 -5.17 -20.91 2.75
CA GLU A 147 -6.52 -20.54 3.20
C GLU A 147 -6.59 -20.39 4.72
N SER A 148 -6.02 -21.33 5.47
CA SER A 148 -5.97 -21.25 6.94
C SER A 148 -5.10 -20.09 7.44
N GLU A 149 -3.96 -19.81 6.81
CA GLU A 149 -3.14 -18.63 7.11
C GLU A 149 -3.92 -17.35 6.82
N ARG A 150 -4.65 -17.30 5.70
CA ARG A 150 -5.49 -16.16 5.35
C ARG A 150 -6.65 -15.97 6.33
N GLN A 151 -7.31 -17.04 6.75
CA GLN A 151 -8.35 -16.98 7.79
C GLN A 151 -7.76 -16.50 9.12
N ARG A 152 -6.57 -16.95 9.49
CA ARG A 152 -5.88 -16.48 10.70
C ARG A 152 -5.58 -14.99 10.63
N VAL A 153 -5.00 -14.52 9.52
CA VAL A 153 -4.70 -13.09 9.32
C VAL A 153 -5.99 -12.27 9.31
N ALA A 154 -7.07 -12.73 8.67
CA ALA A 154 -8.36 -12.05 8.71
C ALA A 154 -8.90 -11.92 10.14
N ALA A 155 -8.85 -12.99 10.93
CA ALA A 155 -9.26 -12.95 12.33
C ALA A 155 -8.38 -12.01 13.19
N GLU A 156 -7.07 -11.97 12.95
CA GLU A 156 -6.14 -11.05 13.62
C GLU A 156 -6.44 -9.59 13.25
N VAL A 157 -6.76 -9.30 11.98
CA VAL A 157 -7.16 -7.97 11.50
C VAL A 157 -8.50 -7.53 12.11
N GLU A 158 -9.50 -8.42 12.17
CA GLU A 158 -10.78 -8.15 12.82
C GLU A 158 -10.62 -7.90 14.33
N ALA A 159 -9.78 -8.68 15.01
CA ALA A 159 -9.48 -8.46 16.43
C ALA A 159 -8.76 -7.12 16.65
N ALA A 160 -7.81 -6.76 15.78
CA ALA A 160 -7.11 -5.48 15.83
C ALA A 160 -8.05 -4.30 15.55
N SER A 161 -8.96 -4.42 14.57
CA SER A 161 -9.93 -3.37 14.24
C SER A 161 -10.96 -3.16 15.35
N GLN A 162 -11.45 -4.24 15.98
CA GLN A 162 -12.31 -4.16 17.16
C GLN A 162 -11.59 -3.51 18.35
N SER A 163 -10.33 -3.88 18.61
CA SER A 163 -9.53 -3.26 19.67
C SER A 163 -9.28 -1.78 19.42
N LEU A 164 -9.00 -1.41 18.17
CA LEU A 164 -8.84 -0.02 17.75
C LEU A 164 -10.15 0.76 17.90
N ALA A 165 -11.29 0.18 17.50
CA ALA A 165 -12.61 0.79 17.66
C ALA A 165 -12.94 1.05 19.14
N PHE A 166 -12.64 0.10 20.03
CA PHE A 166 -12.80 0.29 21.48
C PHE A 166 -11.93 1.44 22.01
N ARG A 167 -10.67 1.52 21.56
CA ARG A 167 -9.77 2.62 21.93
C ARG A 167 -10.24 3.98 21.40
N ILE A 168 -10.82 4.02 20.20
CA ILE A 168 -11.44 5.25 19.68
C ILE A 168 -12.57 5.70 20.59
N SER A 169 -13.50 4.80 20.94
CA SER A 169 -14.62 5.17 21.81
C SER A 169 -14.17 5.61 23.20
N ASP A 170 -13.15 4.95 23.76
CA ASP A 170 -12.57 5.32 25.05
C ASP A 170 -11.89 6.71 25.00
N LEU A 171 -11.13 7.00 23.94
CA LEU A 171 -10.54 8.34 23.73
C LEU A 171 -11.61 9.43 23.52
N GLU A 172 -12.70 9.13 22.83
CA GLU A 172 -13.83 10.06 22.65
C GLU A 172 -14.54 10.35 23.99
N GLU A 173 -14.79 9.30 24.79
CA GLU A 173 -15.40 9.43 26.11
C GLU A 173 -14.49 10.20 27.08
N GLN A 174 -13.20 9.86 27.12
CA GLN A 174 -12.19 10.58 27.91
C GLN A 174 -12.11 12.06 27.51
N GLY A 175 -12.17 12.36 26.21
CA GLY A 175 -12.21 13.74 25.72
C GLY A 175 -13.45 14.51 26.21
N ALA A 176 -14.62 13.88 26.17
CA ALA A 176 -15.86 14.48 26.66
C ALA A 176 -15.86 14.70 28.18
N GLN A 177 -15.38 13.71 28.94
CA GLN A 177 -15.26 13.80 30.40
C GLN A 177 -14.20 14.83 30.83
N ALA A 178 -13.05 14.88 30.15
CA ALA A 178 -12.01 15.88 30.43
C ALA A 178 -12.54 17.30 30.17
N GLY A 179 -13.30 17.50 29.09
CA GLY A 179 -13.93 18.79 28.79
C GLY A 179 -14.95 19.23 29.84
N SER A 180 -15.81 18.34 30.33
CA SER A 180 -16.78 18.66 31.38
C SER A 180 -16.12 18.96 32.72
N ASN A 181 -15.09 18.18 33.09
CA ASN A 181 -14.28 18.41 34.29
C ASN A 181 -13.54 19.75 34.22
N LEU A 182 -12.93 20.08 33.08
CA LEU A 182 -12.27 21.37 32.85
C LEU A 182 -13.27 22.52 33.04
N ASN A 183 -14.44 22.45 32.41
CA ASN A 183 -15.47 23.48 32.55
C ASN A 183 -15.96 23.62 33.99
N GLY A 184 -16.10 22.51 34.73
CA GLY A 184 -16.43 22.53 36.15
C GLY A 184 -15.38 23.26 36.99
N THR A 185 -14.10 22.88 36.85
CA THR A 185 -13.00 23.54 37.56
C THR A 185 -12.85 25.01 37.17
N LEU A 186 -13.01 25.35 35.89
CA LEU A 186 -12.95 26.72 35.40
C LEU A 186 -14.08 27.57 36.00
N GLY A 187 -15.29 27.02 36.09
CA GLY A 187 -16.43 27.68 36.73
C GLY A 187 -16.21 27.92 38.23
N GLU A 188 -15.59 26.99 38.95
CA GLU A 188 -15.23 27.19 40.36
C GLU A 188 -14.15 28.27 40.54
N ILE A 189 -13.14 28.27 39.67
CA ILE A 189 -12.08 29.28 39.67
C ILE A 189 -12.66 30.67 39.41
N PHE A 190 -13.44 30.85 38.36
CA PHE A 190 -14.05 32.15 38.03
C PHE A 190 -15.02 32.61 39.12
N ARG A 191 -15.79 31.71 39.75
CA ARG A 191 -16.61 32.08 40.92
C ARG A 191 -15.78 32.56 42.11
N ALA A 192 -14.58 32.02 42.30
CA ALA A 192 -13.67 32.50 43.34
C ALA A 192 -13.11 33.90 42.98
N ASP A 193 -12.78 34.11 41.72
CA ASP A 193 -12.30 35.41 41.21
C ASP A 193 -13.40 36.49 41.29
N ASP A 194 -14.64 36.17 40.92
CA ASP A 194 -15.80 37.06 41.05
C ASP A 194 -16.05 37.48 42.51
N LYS A 195 -15.91 36.54 43.46
CA LYS A 195 -16.00 36.85 44.89
C LYS A 195 -14.90 37.81 45.34
N LEU A 196 -13.69 37.63 44.84
CA LEU A 196 -12.56 38.51 45.13
C LEU A 196 -12.79 39.90 44.53
N LEU A 197 -13.22 39.99 43.27
CA LEU A 197 -13.60 41.25 42.61
C LEU A 197 -14.74 41.97 43.36
N ALA A 198 -15.76 41.25 43.82
CA ALA A 198 -16.84 41.83 44.61
C ALA A 198 -16.34 42.38 45.97
N ASN A 199 -15.34 41.74 46.58
CA ASN A 199 -14.72 42.24 47.80
C ASN A 199 -13.82 43.46 47.53
N LEU A 200 -13.08 43.49 46.42
CA LEU A 200 -12.32 44.68 46.00
C LEU A 200 -13.25 45.85 45.69
N GLN A 201 -14.40 45.60 45.07
CA GLN A 201 -15.39 46.63 44.82
C GLN A 201 -15.90 47.23 46.13
N LYS A 202 -16.23 46.41 47.14
CA LYS A 202 -16.63 46.89 48.47
C LYS A 202 -15.54 47.75 49.12
N LEU A 203 -14.28 47.31 49.05
CA LEU A 203 -13.15 48.09 49.54
C LEU A 203 -13.00 49.43 48.81
N GLY A 204 -13.26 49.46 47.50
CA GLY A 204 -13.31 50.69 46.71
C GLY A 204 -14.39 51.65 47.19
N TRP A 205 -15.61 51.15 47.47
CA TRP A 205 -16.69 51.96 48.06
C TRP A 205 -16.33 52.50 49.45
N GLU A 206 -15.63 51.73 50.27
CA GLU A 206 -15.13 52.17 51.58
C GLU A 206 -14.04 53.25 51.45
N LEU A 207 -13.27 53.25 50.37
CA LEU A 207 -12.22 54.24 50.11
C LEU A 207 -12.74 55.56 49.52
N GLU A 208 -13.81 55.51 48.73
CA GLU A 208 -14.37 56.67 48.02
C GLU A 208 -15.20 57.58 48.94
N GLN A 209 -15.64 57.09 50.10
CA GLN A 209 -16.35 57.92 51.07
C GLN A 209 -15.35 58.77 51.88
N PRO A 210 -15.30 60.10 51.71
CA PRO A 210 -14.57 60.95 52.64
C PRO A 210 -15.21 60.81 54.02
N ASP A 211 -14.40 60.69 55.08
CA ASP A 211 -14.90 60.55 56.44
C ASP A 211 -15.92 61.69 56.73
N PRO A 212 -17.22 61.39 56.85
CA PRO A 212 -18.25 62.41 57.06
C PRO A 212 -18.06 63.13 58.40
N ASP A 213 -17.34 62.47 59.30
CA ASP A 213 -16.91 63.01 60.58
C ASP A 213 -15.84 64.10 60.42
N GLU A 214 -14.89 64.01 59.49
CA GLU A 214 -13.83 65.02 59.31
C GLU A 214 -14.38 66.32 58.73
N THR A 215 -15.20 66.21 57.68
CA THR A 215 -15.84 67.36 57.03
C THR A 215 -16.79 68.09 57.99
N SER A 216 -17.63 67.34 58.72
CA SER A 216 -18.53 67.94 59.70
C SER A 216 -17.81 68.52 60.93
N LYS A 217 -16.68 67.95 61.36
CA LYS A 217 -15.82 68.53 62.42
C LYS A 217 -15.18 69.84 61.97
N LEU A 218 -14.70 69.93 60.73
CA LEU A 218 -14.14 71.16 60.17
C LEU A 218 -15.16 72.29 60.08
N ASP A 219 -16.38 71.98 59.62
CA ASP A 219 -17.45 72.99 59.53
C ASP A 219 -17.87 73.49 60.91
N LYS A 220 -18.02 72.60 61.90
CA LYS A 220 -18.28 72.97 63.29
C LYS A 220 -17.14 73.80 63.89
N LEU A 221 -15.89 73.48 63.58
CA LEU A 221 -14.73 74.24 64.06
C LEU A 221 -14.68 75.64 63.47
N ARG A 222 -14.97 75.80 62.17
CA ARG A 222 -15.12 77.12 61.52
C ARG A 222 -16.26 77.92 62.14
N GLU A 223 -17.40 77.29 62.42
CA GLU A 223 -18.53 77.93 63.09
C GLU A 223 -18.15 78.42 64.50
N ILE A 224 -17.52 77.57 65.31
CA ILE A 224 -17.07 77.91 66.67
C ILE A 224 -16.02 79.02 66.64
N CYS A 225 -15.06 78.98 65.71
CA CYS A 225 -14.07 80.06 65.54
C CYS A 225 -14.75 81.38 65.17
N SER A 226 -15.71 81.37 64.24
CA SER A 226 -16.46 82.57 63.88
C SER A 226 -17.24 83.17 65.06
N ARG A 227 -17.79 82.30 65.93
CA ARG A 227 -18.48 82.71 67.15
C ARG A 227 -17.49 83.26 68.18
N LEU A 228 -16.32 82.64 68.32
CA LEU A 228 -15.26 83.10 69.21
C LEU A 228 -14.73 84.47 68.77
N VAL A 229 -14.53 84.72 67.48
CA VAL A 229 -14.17 86.04 66.92
C VAL A 229 -15.22 87.08 67.29
N LYS A 230 -16.51 86.76 67.12
CA LYS A 230 -17.60 87.68 67.50
C LYS A 230 -17.61 88.00 68.99
N ILE A 231 -17.49 87.00 69.86
CA ILE A 231 -17.51 87.17 71.32
C ILE A 231 -16.27 87.94 71.79
N THR A 232 -15.08 87.62 71.28
CA THR A 232 -13.83 88.30 71.64
C THR A 232 -13.85 89.75 71.20
N ALA A 233 -14.27 90.04 69.96
CA ALA A 233 -14.42 91.41 69.48
C ALA A 233 -15.44 92.20 70.33
N GLN A 234 -16.59 91.61 70.65
CA GLN A 234 -17.58 92.24 71.54
C GLN A 234 -17.06 92.47 72.95
N THR A 235 -16.29 91.52 73.51
CA THR A 235 -15.71 91.62 74.85
C THR A 235 -14.64 92.70 74.91
N ILE A 236 -13.79 92.81 73.88
CA ILE A 236 -12.75 93.84 73.80
C ILE A 236 -13.41 95.23 73.63
N ARG A 237 -14.44 95.36 72.79
CA ARG A 237 -15.23 96.60 72.67
C ARG A 237 -15.88 96.99 74.00
N ALA A 238 -16.56 96.07 74.67
CA ALA A 238 -17.17 96.34 75.97
C ALA A 238 -16.12 96.71 77.05
N LYS A 239 -14.92 96.13 77.00
CA LYS A 239 -13.79 96.51 77.86
C LYS A 239 -13.27 97.91 77.54
N LEU A 240 -13.15 98.25 76.26
CA LEU A 240 -12.74 99.59 75.83
C LEU A 240 -13.76 100.64 76.29
N ASP A 241 -15.05 100.38 76.08
CA ASP A 241 -16.16 101.23 76.53
C ASP A 241 -16.17 101.39 78.06
N THR A 242 -15.97 100.32 78.81
CA THR A 242 -15.90 100.40 80.28
C THR A 242 -14.68 101.19 80.74
N THR A 243 -13.49 100.98 80.18
CA THR A 243 -12.31 101.79 80.53
C THR A 243 -12.47 103.25 80.13
N TYR A 244 -13.11 103.54 79.00
CA TYR A 244 -13.43 104.90 78.57
C TYR A 244 -14.38 105.58 79.57
N MET A 245 -15.45 104.90 79.97
CA MET A 245 -16.39 105.42 80.96
C MET A 245 -15.77 105.52 82.37
N GLU A 246 -14.94 104.57 82.79
CA GLU A 246 -14.24 104.60 84.08
C GLU A 246 -13.24 105.76 84.13
N THR A 247 -12.47 106.00 83.07
CA THR A 247 -11.53 107.13 83.00
C THR A 247 -12.26 108.48 83.00
N LEU A 248 -13.43 108.58 82.36
CA LEU A 248 -14.29 109.77 82.46
C LEU A 248 -14.76 110.00 83.91
N VAL A 249 -15.25 108.96 84.59
CA VAL A 249 -15.71 109.04 85.98
C VAL A 249 -14.57 109.35 86.96
N GLU A 250 -13.37 108.80 86.74
CA GLU A 250 -12.17 109.10 87.53
C GLU A 250 -11.65 110.52 87.29
N ALA A 251 -11.72 111.01 86.05
CA ALA A 251 -11.40 112.39 85.72
C ALA A 251 -12.37 113.38 86.42
N GLU A 252 -13.66 113.07 86.47
CA GLU A 252 -14.65 113.85 87.21
C GLU A 252 -14.41 113.82 88.73
N ARG A 253 -14.12 112.65 89.31
CA ARG A 253 -13.90 112.48 90.76
C ARG A 253 -12.59 113.10 91.26
N SER A 254 -11.54 113.14 90.43
CA SER A 254 -10.22 113.63 90.83
C SER A 254 -10.07 115.16 90.79
N GLY A 255 -11.06 115.89 90.26
CA GLY A 255 -11.06 117.37 90.22
C GLY A 255 -9.90 117.99 89.42
N ARG A 256 -9.15 117.17 88.66
CA ARG A 256 -8.01 117.59 87.81
C ARG A 256 -8.44 117.95 86.39
N VAL A 257 -9.62 118.55 86.23
CA VAL A 257 -10.11 118.96 84.91
C VAL A 257 -9.46 120.30 84.53
N LYS A 258 -8.36 120.24 83.76
CA LYS A 258 -8.12 121.31 82.78
C LYS A 258 -9.22 121.14 81.71
N PRO A 259 -9.82 122.23 81.19
CA PRO A 259 -10.74 122.10 80.07
C PRO A 259 -9.94 121.57 78.89
N SER A 260 -10.07 120.27 78.59
CA SER A 260 -9.59 119.70 77.34
C SER A 260 -10.30 120.46 76.22
N THR A 261 -9.54 120.90 75.23
CA THR A 261 -10.12 121.55 74.05
C THR A 261 -11.02 120.54 73.33
N ASP A 262 -12.14 121.02 72.78
CA ASP A 262 -13.12 120.20 72.02
C ASP A 262 -12.43 119.37 70.90
N ASP A 263 -11.29 119.84 70.39
CA ASP A 263 -10.46 119.14 69.41
C ASP A 263 -9.75 117.88 69.96
N GLU A 264 -9.37 117.86 71.25
CA GLU A 264 -8.73 116.70 71.89
C GLU A 264 -9.74 115.57 72.15
N VAL A 265 -10.98 115.94 72.48
CA VAL A 265 -12.08 114.97 72.68
C VAL A 265 -12.45 114.33 71.34
N LYS A 266 -12.59 115.11 70.27
CA LYS A 266 -12.87 114.59 68.92
C LYS A 266 -11.74 113.74 68.37
N ALA A 267 -10.48 114.07 68.68
CA ALA A 267 -9.34 113.25 68.30
C ALA A 267 -9.39 111.88 69.01
N LEU A 268 -9.69 111.86 70.31
CA LEU A 268 -9.85 110.62 71.08
C LEU A 268 -11.06 109.79 70.62
N GLU A 269 -12.18 110.41 70.29
CA GLU A 269 -13.35 109.73 69.71
C GLU A 269 -13.00 109.07 68.36
N ALA A 270 -12.30 109.78 67.48
CA ALA A 270 -11.85 109.24 66.19
C ALA A 270 -10.83 108.10 66.35
N GLU A 271 -9.92 108.18 67.33
CA GLU A 271 -8.99 107.11 67.67
C GLU A 271 -9.72 105.88 68.22
N VAL A 272 -10.71 106.07 69.09
CA VAL A 272 -11.55 104.98 69.62
C VAL A 272 -12.37 104.33 68.50
N GLU A 273 -12.96 105.10 67.59
CA GLU A 273 -13.66 104.57 66.41
C GLU A 273 -12.72 103.80 65.47
N SER A 274 -11.50 104.29 65.26
CA SER A 274 -10.45 103.58 64.51
C SER A 274 -10.12 102.24 65.17
N LEU A 275 -9.90 102.23 66.49
CA LEU A 275 -9.66 101.01 67.26
C LEU A 275 -10.84 100.03 67.19
N HIS A 276 -12.09 100.51 67.21
CA HIS A 276 -13.28 99.66 67.05
C HIS A 276 -13.34 98.93 65.71
N SER A 277 -12.81 99.54 64.65
CA SER A 277 -12.71 98.95 63.31
C SER A 277 -11.60 97.90 63.24
N GLU A 278 -10.47 98.14 63.89
CA GLU A 278 -9.31 97.23 63.90
C GLU A 278 -9.52 96.01 64.82
N ILE A 279 -10.24 96.17 65.94
CA ILE A 279 -10.51 95.08 66.91
C ILE A 279 -11.07 93.82 66.24
N LEU A 280 -11.94 93.96 65.24
CA LEU A 280 -12.50 92.79 64.53
C LEU A 280 -11.43 92.04 63.74
N SER A 281 -10.58 92.76 62.99
CA SER A 281 -9.53 92.17 62.16
C SER A 281 -8.44 91.50 63.00
N ILE A 282 -8.07 92.11 64.13
CA ILE A 282 -7.09 91.56 65.08
C ILE A 282 -7.68 90.36 65.81
N ALA A 283 -8.95 90.42 66.24
CA ALA A 283 -9.64 89.29 66.84
C ALA A 283 -9.72 88.10 65.87
N GLN A 284 -10.04 88.35 64.60
CA GLN A 284 -10.05 87.34 63.55
C GLN A 284 -8.67 86.70 63.38
N LEU A 285 -7.62 87.51 63.19
CA LEU A 285 -6.24 87.01 63.04
C LEU A 285 -5.77 86.20 64.27
N SER A 286 -6.10 86.65 65.48
CA SER A 286 -5.71 85.98 66.71
C SER A 286 -6.38 84.62 66.89
N VAL A 287 -7.67 84.50 66.55
CA VAL A 287 -8.42 83.25 66.65
C VAL A 287 -7.99 82.29 65.54
N GLU A 288 -7.76 82.82 64.34
CA GLU A 288 -7.25 82.03 63.21
C GLU A 288 -5.89 81.42 63.55
N HIS A 289 -4.96 82.22 64.08
CA HIS A 289 -3.61 81.75 64.42
C HIS A 289 -3.56 80.81 65.64
N GLN A 290 -4.36 81.08 66.68
CA GLN A 290 -4.32 80.27 67.92
C GLN A 290 -5.10 78.96 67.82
N TYR A 291 -6.18 78.91 67.03
CA TYR A 291 -7.12 77.79 67.06
C TYR A 291 -7.37 77.16 65.68
N LEU A 292 -7.48 77.97 64.62
CA LEU A 292 -7.87 77.47 63.30
C LEU A 292 -6.69 76.85 62.54
N GLU A 293 -5.54 77.53 62.49
CA GLU A 293 -4.32 77.00 61.85
C GLU A 293 -3.83 75.70 62.51
N PRO A 294 -3.69 75.60 63.85
CA PRO A 294 -3.28 74.35 64.49
C PRO A 294 -4.27 73.20 64.21
N ALA A 295 -5.58 73.47 64.25
CA ALA A 295 -6.58 72.46 63.95
C ALA A 295 -6.56 72.01 62.48
N LEU A 296 -6.29 72.92 61.54
CA LEU A 296 -6.09 72.56 60.13
C LEU A 296 -4.84 71.70 59.95
N THR A 297 -3.74 71.99 60.66
CA THR A 297 -2.54 71.15 60.59
C THR A 297 -2.77 69.74 61.16
N THR A 298 -3.52 69.60 62.26
CA THR A 298 -3.88 68.27 62.81
C THR A 298 -4.81 67.51 61.87
N VAL A 299 -5.81 68.18 61.28
CA VAL A 299 -6.70 67.56 60.30
C VAL A 299 -5.95 67.18 59.02
N SER A 300 -4.96 67.99 58.59
CA SER A 300 -4.11 67.61 57.46
C SER A 300 -3.20 66.40 57.77
N ALA A 301 -2.77 66.24 59.02
CA ALA A 301 -2.02 65.09 59.47
C ALA A 301 -2.89 63.82 59.56
N GLU A 302 -4.14 63.95 60.02
CA GLU A 302 -5.16 62.88 59.96
C GLU A 302 -5.50 62.50 58.51
N GLY A 303 -5.66 63.49 57.64
CA GLY A 303 -5.80 63.31 56.19
C GLY A 303 -4.60 62.58 55.56
N GLY A 304 -3.39 62.78 56.10
CA GLY A 304 -2.20 62.01 55.73
C GLY A 304 -2.28 60.54 56.13
N GLN A 305 -2.90 60.21 57.27
CA GLN A 305 -3.16 58.82 57.67
C GLN A 305 -4.24 58.18 56.82
N ASN A 306 -5.29 58.92 56.45
CA ASN A 306 -6.30 58.47 55.52
C ASN A 306 -5.71 58.24 54.12
N ALA A 307 -4.82 59.12 53.65
CA ALA A 307 -4.05 58.91 52.43
C ALA A 307 -3.15 57.67 52.51
N MET A 308 -2.51 57.38 53.65
CA MET A 308 -1.76 56.13 53.82
C MET A 308 -2.65 54.89 53.79
N ARG A 309 -3.85 54.95 54.38
CA ARG A 309 -4.85 53.87 54.29
C ARG A 309 -5.28 53.65 52.86
N THR A 310 -5.55 54.72 52.10
CA THR A 310 -5.94 54.60 50.69
C THR A 310 -4.80 54.07 49.84
N THR A 311 -3.55 54.51 50.04
CA THR A 311 -2.40 53.94 49.31
C THR A 311 -2.17 52.46 49.61
N ASN A 312 -2.36 52.04 50.86
CA ASN A 312 -2.23 50.63 51.23
C ASN A 312 -3.37 49.77 50.65
N ALA A 313 -4.60 50.30 50.64
CA ALA A 313 -5.73 49.63 50.00
C ALA A 313 -5.57 49.55 48.48
N LEU A 314 -5.07 50.61 47.84
CA LEU A 314 -4.74 50.60 46.41
C LEU A 314 -3.62 49.61 46.08
N ALA A 315 -2.57 49.54 46.89
CA ALA A 315 -1.51 48.54 46.73
C ALA A 315 -2.04 47.11 46.89
N TYR A 316 -2.99 46.88 47.81
CA TYR A 316 -3.67 45.59 47.94
C TYR A 316 -4.54 45.27 46.72
N ILE A 317 -5.31 46.24 46.22
CA ILE A 317 -6.12 46.09 44.99
C ILE A 317 -5.21 45.74 43.80
N ASP A 318 -4.09 46.44 43.64
CA ASP A 318 -3.10 46.20 42.58
C ASP A 318 -2.53 44.77 42.65
N GLN A 319 -2.07 44.34 43.83
CA GLN A 319 -1.59 42.97 44.05
C GLN A 319 -2.66 41.90 43.77
N CYS A 320 -3.92 42.18 44.11
CA CYS A 320 -5.03 41.29 43.81
C CYS A 320 -5.31 41.22 42.30
N LEU A 321 -5.25 42.34 41.58
CA LEU A 321 -5.41 42.38 40.13
C LEU A 321 -4.26 41.65 39.41
N ASP A 322 -3.02 41.86 39.84
CA ASP A 322 -1.86 41.11 39.35
C ASP A 322 -2.00 39.60 39.59
N TYR A 323 -2.49 39.21 40.77
CA TYR A 323 -2.79 37.82 41.07
C TYR A 323 -3.85 37.24 40.12
N LEU A 324 -4.93 37.98 39.85
CA LEU A 324 -5.97 37.56 38.91
C LEU A 324 -5.44 37.41 37.48
N LEU A 325 -4.65 38.39 37.00
CA LEU A 325 -4.04 38.34 35.67
C LEU A 325 -3.07 37.15 35.54
N GLY A 326 -2.15 36.99 36.50
CA GLY A 326 -1.23 35.86 36.49
C GLY A 326 -1.91 34.50 36.61
N ARG A 327 -3.07 34.43 37.29
CA ARG A 327 -3.90 33.22 37.35
C ARG A 327 -4.60 32.96 36.01
N LEU A 328 -5.14 33.99 35.36
CA LEU A 328 -5.76 33.90 34.04
C LEU A 328 -4.76 33.41 32.99
N ASP A 329 -3.54 33.95 32.95
CA ASP A 329 -2.50 33.52 32.01
C ASP A 329 -2.16 32.02 32.17
N ARG A 330 -2.05 31.55 33.42
CA ARG A 330 -1.81 30.12 33.70
C ARG A 330 -2.97 29.25 33.26
N ILE A 331 -4.20 29.69 33.46
CA ILE A 331 -5.40 28.97 33.03
C ILE A 331 -5.47 28.95 31.52
N GLN A 332 -5.22 30.07 30.85
CA GLN A 332 -5.16 30.16 29.39
C GLN A 332 -4.14 29.16 28.83
N GLY A 333 -2.89 29.15 29.35
CA GLY A 333 -1.89 28.19 28.91
C GLY A 333 -2.35 26.74 29.09
N ARG A 334 -3.01 26.41 30.22
CA ARG A 334 -3.58 25.07 30.43
C ARG A 334 -4.72 24.74 29.45
N ILE A 335 -5.59 25.70 29.15
CA ILE A 335 -6.66 25.52 28.17
C ILE A 335 -6.08 25.32 26.77
N GLU A 336 -5.08 26.10 26.37
CA GLU A 336 -4.40 25.95 25.08
C GLU A 336 -3.75 24.57 24.95
N THR A 337 -3.03 24.10 25.97
CA THR A 337 -2.49 22.73 25.97
C THR A 337 -3.60 21.68 25.86
N HIS A 338 -4.71 21.83 26.62
CA HIS A 338 -5.84 20.90 26.55
C HIS A 338 -6.49 20.88 25.16
N LEU A 339 -6.72 22.05 24.54
CA LEU A 339 -7.25 22.16 23.19
C LEU A 339 -6.31 21.53 22.16
N SER A 340 -5.00 21.70 22.31
CA SER A 340 -4.01 21.06 21.43
C SER A 340 -4.04 19.54 21.57
N HIS A 341 -4.17 19.01 22.79
CA HIS A 341 -4.33 17.57 23.03
C HIS A 341 -5.64 17.04 22.45
N GLN A 342 -6.74 17.78 22.60
CA GLN A 342 -8.03 17.42 22.03
C GLN A 342 -7.99 17.40 20.50
N ALA A 343 -7.35 18.39 19.87
CA ALA A 343 -7.17 18.44 18.42
C ALA A 343 -6.31 17.27 17.91
N ALA A 344 -5.21 16.96 18.62
CA ALA A 344 -4.37 15.82 18.31
C ALA A 344 -5.15 14.49 18.45
N ALA A 345 -5.89 14.30 19.55
CA ALA A 345 -6.73 13.12 19.76
C ALA A 345 -7.80 12.99 18.68
N ALA A 346 -8.48 14.09 18.31
CA ALA A 346 -9.45 14.10 17.22
C ALA A 346 -8.81 13.71 15.88
N SER A 347 -7.61 14.23 15.57
CA SER A 347 -6.88 13.84 14.36
C SER A 347 -6.55 12.34 14.36
N LEU A 348 -6.06 11.80 15.48
CA LEU A 348 -5.79 10.37 15.62
C LEU A 348 -7.05 9.51 15.46
N ILE A 349 -8.16 9.95 16.03
CA ILE A 349 -9.47 9.30 15.88
C ILE A 349 -9.89 9.31 14.40
N THR A 350 -9.76 10.43 13.70
CA THR A 350 -10.11 10.51 12.27
C THR A 350 -9.24 9.61 11.40
N THR A 351 -7.92 9.59 11.63
CA THR A 351 -7.02 8.68 10.91
C THR A 351 -7.32 7.22 11.22
N ALA A 352 -7.59 6.90 12.49
CA ALA A 352 -7.89 5.55 12.91
C ALA A 352 -9.24 5.07 12.34
N LYS A 353 -10.26 5.94 12.27
CA LYS A 353 -11.53 5.66 11.58
C LYS A 353 -11.34 5.47 10.07
N ALA A 354 -10.47 6.25 9.44
CA ALA A 354 -10.15 6.10 8.02
C ALA A 354 -9.46 4.76 7.73
N GLU A 355 -8.49 4.34 8.54
CA GLU A 355 -7.80 3.04 8.44
C GLU A 355 -8.76 1.86 8.65
N VAL A 356 -9.70 1.97 9.60
CA VAL A 356 -10.73 0.92 9.82
C VAL A 356 -11.73 0.84 8.66
N ALA A 357 -11.97 1.94 7.94
CA ALA A 357 -12.90 1.99 6.81
C ALA A 357 -12.29 1.48 5.49
N VAL A 358 -10.98 1.19 5.44
CA VAL A 358 -10.35 0.60 4.24
C VAL A 358 -10.77 -0.87 4.12
N ASP A 359 -11.73 -1.13 3.23
CA ASP A 359 -12.08 -2.50 2.85
C ASP A 359 -10.89 -3.16 2.15
N ILE A 360 -10.38 -4.26 2.73
CA ILE A 360 -9.39 -5.11 2.08
C ILE A 360 -10.08 -5.81 0.90
N PRO A 361 -9.70 -5.51 -0.36
CA PRO A 361 -10.38 -6.10 -1.51
C PRO A 361 -10.23 -7.63 -1.46
N PRO A 362 -11.31 -8.40 -1.68
CA PRO A 362 -11.20 -9.84 -1.82
C PRO A 362 -10.33 -10.13 -3.05
N PRO A 363 -9.43 -11.13 -3.00
CA PRO A 363 -8.62 -11.49 -4.14
C PRO A 363 -9.52 -11.94 -5.27
N ALA A 364 -9.27 -11.37 -6.45
CA ALA A 364 -9.86 -11.83 -7.69
C ALA A 364 -9.70 -13.35 -7.75
N LYS A 365 -10.83 -14.05 -7.89
CA LYS A 365 -10.85 -15.49 -8.12
C LYS A 365 -9.97 -15.75 -9.35
N HIS A 366 -8.80 -16.34 -9.15
CA HIS A 366 -8.00 -16.86 -10.24
C HIS A 366 -8.87 -17.89 -10.96
N THR A 367 -9.39 -17.51 -12.12
CA THR A 367 -9.87 -18.47 -13.10
C THR A 367 -8.69 -19.38 -13.44
N PRO A 368 -8.89 -20.70 -13.57
CA PRO A 368 -7.82 -21.60 -13.98
C PRO A 368 -7.50 -21.33 -15.45
N SER A 369 -6.63 -20.34 -15.69
CA SER A 369 -6.05 -20.10 -16.99
C SER A 369 -5.06 -21.21 -17.28
N VAL A 370 -5.27 -21.86 -18.42
CA VAL A 370 -4.45 -22.92 -18.98
C VAL A 370 -2.97 -22.55 -18.90
N ALA A 371 -2.19 -23.42 -18.27
CA ALA A 371 -0.75 -23.28 -18.13
C ALA A 371 -0.07 -23.12 -19.51
N PRO A 372 0.73 -22.07 -19.74
CA PRO A 372 1.71 -22.10 -20.81
C PRO A 372 2.89 -22.95 -20.37
N VAL A 373 3.28 -23.89 -21.24
CA VAL A 373 4.43 -24.78 -21.07
C VAL A 373 5.70 -23.93 -20.92
N SER A 374 6.22 -23.87 -19.69
CA SER A 374 7.54 -23.32 -19.39
C SER A 374 8.61 -24.34 -19.79
N VAL A 375 9.32 -24.03 -20.88
CA VAL A 375 10.59 -24.64 -21.26
C VAL A 375 11.66 -23.97 -20.40
N PHE A 376 12.27 -24.73 -19.49
CA PHE A 376 13.42 -24.25 -18.72
C PHE A 376 14.59 -23.86 -19.64
N PRO A 377 15.43 -22.93 -19.18
CA PRO A 377 16.85 -23.24 -19.09
C PRO A 377 17.30 -23.25 -17.63
N SER A 378 17.87 -24.38 -17.26
CA SER A 378 18.58 -24.63 -16.02
C SER A 378 19.90 -23.87 -15.97
N SER A 379 20.20 -23.24 -14.82
CA SER A 379 21.53 -22.71 -14.44
C SER A 379 21.55 -22.34 -12.94
N PRO A 380 22.72 -22.28 -12.29
CA PRO A 380 23.10 -23.23 -11.25
C PRO A 380 22.89 -22.74 -9.82
N SER A 381 22.52 -23.67 -8.94
CA SER A 381 22.46 -23.47 -7.49
C SER A 381 23.87 -23.28 -6.91
N LYS A 382 24.23 -22.04 -6.60
CA LYS A 382 25.32 -21.77 -5.64
C LYS A 382 24.85 -22.15 -4.24
N SER A 383 25.57 -23.10 -3.64
CA SER A 383 25.44 -23.47 -2.24
C SER A 383 25.72 -22.26 -1.34
N GLY A 384 24.77 -21.93 -0.47
CA GLY A 384 24.94 -20.94 0.61
C GLY A 384 24.34 -21.48 1.90
N THR A 385 25.18 -22.07 2.73
CA THR A 385 24.87 -22.48 4.10
C THR A 385 24.47 -21.29 4.98
N PRO A 386 23.49 -21.36 5.89
CA PRO A 386 23.43 -20.45 7.01
C PRO A 386 24.24 -21.02 8.18
N ARG A 387 25.35 -20.34 8.45
CA ARG A 387 26.27 -20.55 9.56
C ARG A 387 25.54 -20.23 10.88
N LYS A 388 25.39 -21.24 11.73
CA LYS A 388 25.21 -21.06 13.18
C LYS A 388 26.49 -20.48 13.77
N ARG A 389 26.37 -19.45 14.64
CA ARG A 389 27.11 -19.15 15.88
C ARG A 389 26.85 -17.67 16.22
N SER A 390 26.10 -17.32 17.28
CA SER A 390 26.31 -17.52 18.72
C SER A 390 27.30 -16.55 19.36
N ASN A 391 26.80 -15.87 20.40
CA ASN A 391 27.45 -15.44 21.65
C ASN A 391 27.94 -14.00 21.78
N THR A 392 27.18 -13.24 22.58
CA THR A 392 27.59 -12.74 23.92
C THR A 392 26.34 -12.84 24.83
N VAL A 393 26.15 -13.88 25.64
CA VAL A 393 26.59 -14.02 27.06
C VAL A 393 26.71 -12.66 27.75
N GLY A 394 25.94 -12.30 28.78
CA GLY A 394 24.85 -12.98 29.49
C GLY A 394 24.44 -12.13 30.69
N SER A 395 23.19 -12.25 31.12
CA SER A 395 22.86 -12.28 32.55
C SER A 395 21.47 -12.87 32.71
N GLN A 396 21.44 -14.02 33.38
CA GLN A 396 20.22 -14.68 33.79
C GLN A 396 19.65 -13.91 34.99
N HIS A 397 18.35 -13.58 34.99
CA HIS A 397 17.44 -14.02 36.05
C HIS A 397 15.97 -13.67 35.79
N ARG A 398 15.14 -14.72 35.93
CA ARG A 398 13.75 -14.78 36.40
C ARG A 398 12.63 -14.07 35.62
N ARG A 399 11.82 -14.93 34.99
CA ARG A 399 10.37 -14.79 34.86
C ARG A 399 9.68 -14.74 36.23
N ARG A 400 8.61 -13.94 36.25
CA ARG A 400 7.34 -14.01 37.02
C ARG A 400 7.22 -13.29 38.37
N SER A 401 6.06 -12.63 38.42
CA SER A 401 5.21 -12.16 39.52
C SER A 401 5.62 -10.90 40.29
N SER A 402 4.75 -9.89 40.16
CA SER A 402 4.31 -8.98 41.22
C SER A 402 5.36 -8.56 42.24
N ASP A 403 5.96 -7.40 42.03
CA ASP A 403 6.07 -6.44 43.13
C ASP A 403 6.18 -5.03 42.58
N ILE A 404 5.35 -4.17 43.16
CA ILE A 404 5.35 -2.72 43.00
C ILE A 404 6.61 -2.23 43.73
N ALA A 405 7.70 -2.08 43.00
CA ALA A 405 8.84 -1.29 43.44
C ALA A 405 8.91 -0.06 42.54
N ASN A 406 8.79 1.11 43.16
CA ASN A 406 8.84 2.43 42.53
C ASN A 406 10.19 2.63 41.82
N GLU A 407 10.28 2.20 40.58
CA GLU A 407 11.33 2.64 39.65
C GLU A 407 10.96 4.08 39.23
N PRO A 408 11.85 5.07 39.38
CA PRO A 408 11.52 6.45 39.03
C PRO A 408 11.14 6.53 37.55
N PRO A 409 10.04 7.22 37.20
CA PRO A 409 9.47 7.19 35.85
C PRO A 409 10.44 7.65 34.75
N LEU A 410 11.48 8.41 35.13
CA LEU A 410 12.55 8.85 34.25
C LEU A 410 13.41 7.68 33.76
N ASP A 411 13.76 6.72 34.63
CA ASP A 411 14.63 5.61 34.27
C ASP A 411 13.89 4.60 33.36
N THR A 412 12.60 4.38 33.59
CA THR A 412 11.74 3.58 32.70
C THR A 412 11.61 4.24 31.32
N LEU A 413 11.47 5.57 31.26
CA LEU A 413 11.39 6.33 30.02
C LEU A 413 12.74 6.31 29.27
N MET A 414 13.85 6.45 29.99
CA MET A 414 15.20 6.38 29.42
C MET A 414 15.51 4.98 28.86
N TYR A 415 15.08 3.93 29.57
CA TYR A 415 15.18 2.56 29.07
C TYR A 415 14.30 2.30 27.85
N ALA A 416 13.05 2.78 27.85
CA ALA A 416 12.15 2.71 26.69
C ALA A 416 12.71 3.46 25.47
N LEU A 417 13.37 4.59 25.71
CA LEU A 417 14.09 5.35 24.69
C LEU A 417 15.48 4.78 24.39
N SER A 418 15.89 3.66 24.99
CA SER A 418 17.21 3.02 24.81
C SER A 418 18.40 3.97 25.07
N VAL A 419 18.23 4.92 25.99
CA VAL A 419 19.28 5.83 26.43
C VAL A 419 20.09 5.12 27.52
N PRO A 420 21.43 5.11 27.46
CA PRO A 420 22.24 4.42 28.48
C PRO A 420 21.98 4.97 29.89
N SER A 421 21.78 4.06 30.85
CA SER A 421 21.55 4.38 32.28
C SER A 421 22.70 5.21 32.90
N SER A 422 23.88 5.21 32.28
CA SER A 422 25.04 6.01 32.66
C SER A 422 24.80 7.53 32.58
N VAL A 423 23.77 7.96 31.86
CA VAL A 423 23.36 9.38 31.76
C VAL A 423 22.51 9.81 32.97
N SER A 424 21.95 8.87 33.74
CA SER A 424 21.16 9.12 34.95
C SER A 424 22.04 9.30 36.20
N GLU A 425 23.23 8.70 36.22
CA GLU A 425 24.18 8.77 37.35
C GLU A 425 25.02 10.07 37.38
N GLU A 426 24.95 10.91 36.34
CA GLU A 426 25.66 12.20 36.30
C GLU A 426 24.95 13.22 37.20
N THR A 427 25.57 13.59 38.32
CA THR A 427 25.01 14.51 39.32
C THR A 427 24.89 15.97 38.85
N ASP A 428 25.46 16.31 37.70
CA ASP A 428 25.40 17.65 37.11
C ASP A 428 24.42 17.69 35.94
N GLY A 429 23.29 18.38 36.13
CA GLY A 429 22.23 18.50 35.11
C GLY A 429 22.70 19.12 33.80
N ARG A 430 23.80 19.89 33.78
CA ARG A 430 24.37 20.40 32.53
C ARG A 430 25.12 19.32 31.74
N ALA A 431 25.85 18.42 32.42
CA ALA A 431 26.53 17.30 31.79
C ALA A 431 25.52 16.32 31.17
N GLN A 432 24.42 16.05 31.90
CA GLN A 432 23.32 15.21 31.44
C GLN A 432 22.66 15.74 30.15
N VAL A 433 22.40 17.05 30.06
CA VAL A 433 21.84 17.68 28.86
C VAL A 433 22.81 17.60 27.66
N VAL A 434 24.11 17.76 27.90
CA VAL A 434 25.14 17.63 26.85
C VAL A 434 25.24 16.18 26.36
N ALA A 435 25.18 15.19 27.25
CA ALA A 435 25.17 13.78 26.89
C ALA A 435 23.91 13.40 26.09
N LEU A 436 22.73 13.84 26.52
CA LEU A 436 21.46 13.61 25.81
C LEU A 436 21.42 14.26 24.43
N SER A 437 21.88 15.50 24.31
CA SER A 437 21.94 16.20 23.01
C SER A 437 22.93 15.54 22.04
N LYS A 438 24.05 15.01 22.55
CA LYS A 438 24.97 14.20 21.75
C LYS A 438 24.31 12.91 21.24
N ILE A 439 23.60 12.18 22.11
CA ILE A 439 22.88 10.96 21.73
C ILE A 439 21.78 11.26 20.71
N LEU A 440 21.07 12.37 20.86
CA LEU A 440 20.05 12.81 19.90
C LEU A 440 20.68 13.10 18.54
N ASN A 441 21.77 13.88 18.50
CA ASN A 441 22.50 14.15 17.25
C ASN A 441 23.03 12.88 16.60
N ASP A 442 23.62 11.96 17.36
CA ASP A 442 24.11 10.68 16.84
C ASP A 442 22.98 9.83 16.24
N ARG A 443 21.79 9.85 16.86
CA ARG A 443 20.60 9.17 16.32
C ARG A 443 20.07 9.85 15.08
N TRP A 444 20.03 11.17 15.05
CA TRP A 444 19.57 11.92 13.89
C TRP A 444 20.49 11.65 12.68
N ASN A 445 21.80 11.70 12.88
CA ASN A 445 22.79 11.33 11.88
C ASN A 445 22.61 9.88 11.40
N LYS A 446 22.34 8.95 12.31
CA LYS A 446 22.09 7.54 11.94
C LYS A 446 20.78 7.36 11.17
N CYS A 447 19.73 8.09 11.51
CA CYS A 447 18.48 8.10 10.74
C CYS A 447 18.72 8.62 9.33
N ASP A 448 19.47 9.70 9.18
CA ASP A 448 19.86 10.25 7.88
C ASP A 448 20.72 9.28 7.07
N GLU A 449 21.66 8.58 7.71
CA GLU A 449 22.46 7.52 7.07
C GLU A 449 21.60 6.34 6.62
N ILE A 450 20.65 5.89 7.44
CA ILE A 450 19.73 4.81 7.09
C ILE A 450 18.81 5.25 5.94
N ALA A 451 18.30 6.49 5.98
CA ALA A 451 17.46 7.04 4.92
C ALA A 451 18.24 7.14 3.60
N ARG A 452 19.48 7.63 3.64
CA ARG A 452 20.36 7.68 2.47
C ARG A 452 20.69 6.28 1.94
N GLY A 453 21.03 5.34 2.83
CA GLY A 453 21.29 3.96 2.45
C GLY A 453 20.07 3.28 1.83
N ALA A 454 18.87 3.51 2.39
CA ALA A 454 17.63 3.00 1.83
C ALA A 454 17.37 3.58 0.43
N GLN A 455 17.57 4.89 0.24
CA GLN A 455 17.45 5.55 -1.05
C GLN A 455 18.46 5.00 -2.07
N GLU A 456 19.74 4.86 -1.71
CA GLU A 456 20.77 4.30 -2.58
C GLU A 456 20.47 2.84 -2.96
N THR A 457 19.99 2.02 -2.01
CA THR A 457 19.59 0.63 -2.32
C THR A 457 18.36 0.57 -3.23
N PHE A 458 17.41 1.50 -3.06
CA PHE A 458 16.27 1.61 -3.96
C PHE A 458 16.69 2.05 -5.36
N GLU A 459 17.53 3.08 -5.48
CA GLU A 459 18.02 3.58 -6.76
C GLU A 459 18.83 2.52 -7.51
N THR A 460 19.74 1.83 -6.83
CA THR A 460 20.53 0.75 -7.43
C THR A 460 19.67 -0.44 -7.85
N GLY A 461 18.67 -0.82 -7.04
CA GLY A 461 17.70 -1.86 -7.39
C GLY A 461 16.82 -1.48 -8.58
N ALA A 462 16.32 -0.24 -8.62
CA ALA A 462 15.53 0.28 -9.71
C ALA A 462 16.34 0.36 -11.02
N LEU A 463 17.59 0.85 -10.95
CA LEU A 463 18.48 0.88 -12.11
C LEU A 463 18.80 -0.53 -12.63
N ALA A 464 19.00 -1.51 -11.74
CA ALA A 464 19.20 -2.90 -12.16
C ALA A 464 17.96 -3.44 -12.91
N GLN A 465 16.76 -3.23 -12.39
CA GLN A 465 15.53 -3.65 -13.07
C GLN A 465 15.29 -2.91 -14.39
N LEU A 466 15.61 -1.62 -14.46
CA LEU A 466 15.52 -0.85 -15.70
C LEU A 466 16.53 -1.33 -16.75
N ASN A 467 17.73 -1.71 -16.32
CA ASN A 467 18.73 -2.28 -17.22
C ASN A 467 18.33 -3.69 -17.69
N ASP A 468 17.79 -4.53 -16.81
CA ASP A 468 17.29 -5.87 -17.16
C ASP A 468 16.11 -5.78 -18.13
N THR A 469 15.17 -4.86 -17.90
CA THR A 469 14.05 -4.63 -18.82
C THR A 469 14.52 -4.06 -20.15
N ARG A 470 15.48 -3.14 -20.16
CA ARG A 470 16.11 -2.66 -21.39
C ARG A 470 16.79 -3.79 -22.17
N LEU A 471 17.51 -4.67 -21.49
CA LEU A 471 18.16 -5.84 -22.09
C LEU A 471 17.11 -6.83 -22.62
N ALA A 472 16.03 -7.07 -21.88
CA ALA A 472 14.92 -7.89 -22.36
C ALA A 472 14.25 -7.30 -23.60
N ILE A 473 14.01 -5.99 -23.64
CA ILE A 473 13.49 -5.29 -24.83
C ILE A 473 14.47 -5.39 -26.00
N GLN A 474 15.77 -5.25 -25.76
CA GLN A 474 16.80 -5.46 -26.78
C GLN A 474 16.76 -6.90 -27.31
N LEU A 475 16.69 -7.91 -26.44
CA LEU A 475 16.57 -9.31 -26.86
C LEU A 475 15.29 -9.59 -27.66
N VAL A 476 14.15 -9.02 -27.24
CA VAL A 476 12.90 -9.14 -28.01
C VAL A 476 13.03 -8.45 -29.36
N ARG A 477 13.61 -7.24 -29.40
CA ARG A 477 13.88 -6.54 -30.64
C ARG A 477 14.81 -7.33 -31.55
N ASP A 478 15.89 -7.88 -31.02
CA ASP A 478 16.87 -8.66 -31.78
C ASP A 478 16.25 -9.99 -32.25
N SER A 479 15.38 -10.62 -31.45
CA SER A 479 14.59 -11.79 -31.86
C SER A 479 13.62 -11.46 -32.98
N VAL A 480 12.91 -10.33 -32.89
CA VAL A 480 11.98 -9.87 -33.94
C VAL A 480 12.74 -9.50 -35.20
N LEU A 481 13.91 -8.85 -35.09
CA LEU A 481 14.77 -8.55 -36.23
C LEU A 481 15.37 -9.82 -36.85
N ALA A 482 15.69 -10.84 -36.04
CA ALA A 482 16.17 -12.13 -36.53
C ALA A 482 15.09 -12.96 -37.24
N GLU A 483 13.84 -12.89 -36.77
CA GLU A 483 12.69 -13.51 -37.45
C GLU A 483 12.18 -12.68 -38.65
N SER A 484 12.56 -11.40 -38.72
CA SER A 484 12.19 -10.50 -39.80
C SER A 484 13.15 -10.63 -40.98
N SER A 485 12.61 -10.66 -42.20
CA SER A 485 13.40 -10.61 -43.44
C SER A 485 14.18 -9.30 -43.64
N PHE A 486 14.05 -8.35 -42.72
CA PHE A 486 14.72 -7.03 -42.73
C PHE A 486 15.92 -6.95 -41.76
N ASN A 487 16.52 -8.08 -41.39
CA ASN A 487 17.62 -8.18 -40.42
C ASN A 487 18.85 -7.31 -40.78
N GLU A 488 19.09 -7.09 -42.07
CA GLU A 488 20.04 -6.08 -42.57
C GLU A 488 19.26 -4.96 -43.29
N PRO A 489 19.61 -3.67 -43.08
CA PRO A 489 19.01 -2.56 -43.81
C PRO A 489 19.46 -2.59 -45.28
N ASN A 490 18.89 -3.51 -46.05
CA ASN A 490 19.02 -3.54 -47.49
C ASN A 490 17.99 -2.56 -48.06
N LEU A 491 18.49 -1.46 -48.63
CA LEU A 491 17.70 -0.39 -49.26
C LEU A 491 16.97 -0.84 -50.55
N VAL A 492 17.01 -2.12 -50.88
CA VAL A 492 16.43 -2.68 -52.09
C VAL A 492 15.42 -3.74 -51.71
N ASP A 493 14.17 -3.48 -52.08
CA ASP A 493 13.04 -4.38 -51.88
C ASP A 493 13.36 -5.75 -52.52
N PRO A 494 13.23 -6.87 -51.77
CA PRO A 494 13.46 -8.21 -52.30
C PRO A 494 12.58 -8.51 -53.51
N GLU A 495 11.38 -7.95 -53.63
CA GLU A 495 10.53 -8.11 -54.82
C GLU A 495 11.18 -7.44 -56.04
N ILE A 496 11.72 -6.24 -55.88
CA ILE A 496 12.44 -5.52 -56.95
C ILE A 496 13.69 -6.30 -57.37
N SER A 497 14.42 -6.89 -56.42
CA SER A 497 15.57 -7.75 -56.75
C SER A 497 15.14 -8.99 -57.54
N GLY A 498 14.01 -9.61 -57.18
CA GLY A 498 13.40 -10.71 -57.92
C GLY A 498 13.02 -10.29 -59.34
N PHE A 499 12.34 -9.17 -59.50
CA PHE A 499 12.01 -8.62 -60.82
C PHE A 499 13.24 -8.31 -61.66
N ILE A 500 14.33 -7.78 -61.07
CA ILE A 500 15.59 -7.54 -61.80
C ILE A 500 16.19 -8.85 -62.29
N THR A 501 16.18 -9.92 -61.48
CA THR A 501 16.68 -11.24 -61.93
C THR A 501 15.83 -11.85 -63.03
N VAL A 502 14.50 -11.71 -62.95
CA VAL A 502 13.57 -12.16 -64.01
C VAL A 502 13.79 -11.35 -65.29
N LEU A 503 13.91 -10.02 -65.18
CA LEU A 503 14.18 -9.15 -66.32
C LEU A 503 15.54 -9.47 -66.96
N ALA A 504 16.55 -9.80 -66.17
CA ALA A 504 17.85 -10.23 -66.69
C ALA A 504 17.73 -11.54 -67.48
N ALA A 505 16.98 -12.52 -66.98
CA ALA A 505 16.71 -13.77 -67.69
C ALA A 505 15.88 -13.55 -68.96
N GLU A 506 14.90 -12.64 -68.94
CA GLU A 506 14.11 -12.26 -70.11
C GLU A 506 14.96 -11.52 -71.16
N VAL A 507 15.88 -10.66 -70.74
CA VAL A 507 16.84 -9.98 -71.63
C VAL A 507 17.81 -10.97 -72.25
N GLU A 508 18.26 -11.98 -71.51
CA GLU A 508 19.10 -13.06 -72.03
C GLU A 508 18.33 -13.92 -73.04
N GLY A 509 17.08 -14.29 -72.73
CA GLY A 509 16.20 -14.95 -73.69
C GLY A 509 15.88 -14.09 -74.92
N ALA A 510 15.78 -12.76 -74.77
CA ALA A 510 15.62 -11.84 -75.89
C ALA A 510 16.89 -11.74 -76.74
N LYS A 511 18.09 -11.77 -76.13
CA LYS A 511 19.37 -11.84 -76.85
C LYS A 511 19.48 -13.14 -77.64
N ASP A 512 19.09 -14.27 -77.07
CA ASP A 512 19.09 -15.56 -77.78
C ASP A 512 18.13 -15.56 -78.97
N ARG A 513 16.93 -14.99 -78.79
CA ARG A 513 15.98 -14.79 -79.89
C ARG A 513 16.53 -13.85 -80.96
N LEU A 514 17.24 -12.79 -80.57
CA LEU A 514 17.86 -11.86 -81.49
C LEU A 514 19.02 -12.51 -82.25
N ALA A 515 19.82 -13.35 -81.59
CA ALA A 515 20.87 -14.16 -82.23
C ALA A 515 20.29 -15.15 -83.25
N LEU A 516 19.14 -15.77 -82.95
CA LEU A 516 18.40 -16.62 -83.89
C LEU A 516 17.89 -15.83 -85.12
N VAL A 517 17.35 -14.62 -84.90
CA VAL A 517 16.86 -13.75 -85.98
C VAL A 517 18.02 -13.19 -86.82
N GLU A 518 19.15 -12.85 -86.21
CA GLU A 518 20.36 -12.44 -86.92
C GLU A 518 20.98 -13.59 -87.73
N GLY A 519 20.95 -14.82 -87.20
CA GLY A 519 21.28 -16.04 -87.95
C GLY A 519 20.38 -16.20 -89.18
N GLN A 520 19.07 -16.08 -89.01
CA GLN A 520 18.11 -16.13 -90.13
C GLN A 520 18.24 -14.97 -91.12
N ARG A 521 18.68 -13.78 -90.67
CA ARG A 521 18.98 -12.64 -91.56
C ARG A 521 20.26 -12.85 -92.37
N ARG A 522 21.25 -13.56 -91.82
CA ARG A 522 22.48 -13.93 -92.54
C ARG A 522 22.26 -15.05 -93.55
N ASP A 523 21.34 -15.98 -93.28
CA ASP A 523 20.98 -17.05 -94.20
C ASP A 523 20.00 -16.62 -95.30
N ARG A 524 19.29 -15.50 -95.12
CA ARG A 524 18.61 -14.78 -96.21
C ARG A 524 19.59 -13.86 -96.95
N LYS A 525 20.62 -14.44 -97.57
CA LYS A 525 21.20 -13.86 -98.79
C LYS A 525 20.10 -13.87 -99.84
N SER A 526 19.35 -12.78 -99.85
CA SER A 526 18.23 -12.56 -100.75
C SER A 526 18.75 -12.68 -102.19
N GLU A 527 18.45 -13.78 -102.87
CA GLU A 527 18.73 -13.97 -104.30
C GLU A 527 18.25 -12.77 -105.14
N LYS A 528 17.16 -12.11 -104.73
CA LYS A 528 16.68 -10.86 -105.35
C LYS A 528 17.66 -9.69 -105.26
N ARG A 529 18.55 -9.68 -104.26
CA ARG A 529 19.58 -8.66 -104.08
C ARG A 529 20.75 -8.93 -105.03
N ASP A 530 21.09 -10.20 -105.23
CA ASP A 530 22.14 -10.61 -106.17
C ASP A 530 21.65 -10.49 -107.64
N GLU A 531 20.38 -10.82 -107.94
CA GLU A 531 19.76 -10.55 -109.26
C GLU A 531 19.66 -9.05 -109.57
N PHE A 532 19.43 -8.21 -108.56
CA PHE A 532 19.38 -6.75 -108.74
C PHE A 532 20.79 -6.17 -108.99
N VAL A 533 21.81 -6.73 -108.34
CA VAL A 533 23.21 -6.36 -108.55
C VAL A 533 23.73 -6.85 -109.91
N GLU A 534 23.29 -8.00 -110.42
CA GLU A 534 23.65 -8.44 -111.79
C GLU A 534 22.94 -7.67 -112.90
N ARG A 535 21.73 -7.14 -112.67
CA ARG A 535 20.98 -6.39 -113.69
C ARG A 535 21.35 -4.91 -113.79
N TRP A 536 22.00 -4.34 -112.77
CA TRP A 536 22.28 -2.90 -112.68
C TRP A 536 23.68 -2.58 -112.14
N GLY A 537 24.55 -3.58 -112.01
CA GLY A 537 25.97 -3.44 -111.65
C GLY A 537 26.88 -3.50 -112.86
#